data_AF-A0A962MXC0-F1
#
_entry.id   AF-A0A962MXC0-F1
#
_cell.length_a   1.000
_cell.length_b   1.000
_cell.length_c   1.000
_cell.angle_alpha   90.00
_cell.angle_beta   90.00
_cell.angle_gamma   90.00
#
_symmetry.space_group_name_H-M   'P 1'
#
loop_
_entity.id
_entity.type
_entity.pdbx_description
1 polymer ?
#
loop_
_entity_poly.entity_id
_entity_poly.type
_entity_poly.pdbx_seq_one_letter_code
_entity_poly.pdbx_strand_id
1 'polypeptide(L)'
;MRFSGTRTLLLSLCAVLVAATAAFADGVADKVTINDPYVRAVPPVVKTTAAFMQIQNTDAVERFIVGASSPIASDVELHMHEHDGGVMRMRRIPHIHLPPDRTVALEPGGLHVMMFGLRSALHPGEEVPVTLTFDDGSTKTVTAIVRSVEGMMMHH
;
A
#
# COMPACT_ATOMS: atom_id res chain seq x y z
N MET A 1 -28.25 -65.40 36.50
CA MET A 1 -28.08 -64.28 37.47
C MET A 1 -26.64 -63.81 37.32
N ARG A 2 -26.37 -62.62 36.76
CA ARG A 2 -26.41 -61.26 37.35
C ARG A 2 -25.08 -60.86 38.04
N PHE A 3 -24.31 -59.96 37.38
CA PHE A 3 -23.41 -58.91 37.95
C PHE A 3 -22.16 -59.37 38.78
N SER A 4 -21.04 -58.64 38.92
CA SER A 4 -20.48 -57.39 38.30
C SER A 4 -19.01 -57.13 38.74
N GLY A 5 -18.25 -56.32 37.99
CA GLY A 5 -17.01 -55.62 38.42
C GLY A 5 -15.70 -56.45 38.35
N THR A 6 -14.47 -55.90 38.35
CA THR A 6 -13.87 -54.52 38.27
C THR A 6 -12.33 -54.72 38.17
N ARG A 7 -11.43 -53.88 37.63
CA ARG A 7 -11.37 -52.53 36.97
C ARG A 7 -10.34 -52.63 35.82
N THR A 8 -10.47 -51.94 34.68
CA THR A 8 -9.95 -50.57 34.38
C THR A 8 -8.53 -50.25 34.84
N LEU A 9 -7.56 -50.22 33.90
CA LEU A 9 -6.54 -49.15 33.82
C LEU A 9 -5.95 -49.06 32.39
N LEU A 10 -6.54 -48.24 31.51
CA LEU A 10 -5.86 -47.82 30.28
C LEU A 10 -4.93 -46.65 30.61
N LEU A 11 -3.63 -46.84 30.39
CA LEU A 11 -2.63 -45.77 30.45
C LEU A 11 -2.76 -44.89 29.19
N SER A 12 -3.55 -43.82 29.31
CA SER A 12 -3.71 -42.81 28.26
C SER A 12 -2.46 -41.93 28.19
N LEU A 13 -1.60 -42.18 27.22
CA LEU A 13 -0.46 -41.31 26.91
C LEU A 13 -0.94 -40.08 26.13
N CYS A 14 -1.43 -39.07 26.86
CA CYS A 14 -1.72 -37.76 26.28
C CYS A 14 -0.41 -37.04 25.92
N ALA A 15 0.09 -37.26 24.71
CA ALA A 15 1.12 -36.42 24.12
C ALA A 15 0.56 -35.01 23.90
N VAL A 16 1.02 -34.06 24.71
CA VAL A 16 0.63 -32.64 24.59
C VAL A 16 1.31 -32.07 23.35
N LEU A 17 0.55 -32.01 22.25
CA LEU A 17 0.89 -31.19 21.08
C LEU A 17 0.82 -29.72 21.47
N VAL A 18 1.96 -29.14 21.85
CA VAL A 18 2.12 -27.68 21.91
C VAL A 18 2.11 -27.16 20.47
N ALA A 19 0.91 -26.85 19.99
CA ALA A 19 0.73 -26.10 18.76
C ALA A 19 1.25 -24.68 18.99
N ALA A 20 2.50 -24.42 18.61
CA ALA A 20 3.04 -23.08 18.56
C ALA A 20 2.32 -22.31 17.45
N THR A 21 1.21 -21.67 17.79
CA THR A 21 0.57 -20.66 16.95
C THR A 21 1.55 -19.49 16.83
N ALA A 22 2.29 -19.45 15.71
CA ALA A 22 3.02 -18.27 15.33
C ALA A 22 2.00 -17.16 15.10
N ALA A 23 1.85 -16.28 16.09
CA ALA A 23 1.17 -15.02 15.91
C ALA A 23 2.04 -14.19 14.95
N PHE A 24 1.70 -14.22 13.66
CA PHE A 24 2.18 -13.21 12.73
C PHE A 24 1.71 -11.87 13.29
N ALA A 25 2.64 -11.01 13.67
CA ALA A 25 2.31 -9.65 14.06
C ALA A 25 1.81 -8.92 12.80
N ASP A 26 0.65 -8.28 12.90
CA ASP A 26 0.10 -7.48 11.81
C ASP A 26 1.12 -6.41 11.39
N GLY A 27 1.45 -6.37 10.10
CA GLY A 27 2.41 -5.42 9.56
C GLY A 27 1.80 -4.02 9.46
N VAL A 28 2.64 -3.02 9.19
CA VAL A 28 2.16 -1.66 8.90
C VAL A 28 1.20 -1.66 7.70
N ALA A 29 1.44 -2.52 6.71
CA ALA A 29 0.53 -2.77 5.60
C ALA A 29 -0.90 -3.15 6.03
N ASP A 30 -1.08 -3.88 7.12
CA ASP A 30 -2.41 -4.30 7.59
C ASP A 30 -3.13 -3.16 8.31
N LYS A 31 -2.37 -2.24 8.93
CA LYS A 31 -2.85 -1.05 9.64
C LYS A 31 -2.93 0.23 8.79
N VAL A 32 -2.85 0.11 7.48
CA VAL A 32 -2.98 1.23 6.54
C VAL A 32 -4.12 0.98 5.58
N THR A 33 -5.12 1.87 5.56
CA THR A 33 -6.22 1.84 4.58
C THR A 33 -5.88 2.76 3.42
N ILE A 34 -6.04 2.27 2.19
CA ILE A 34 -5.77 3.05 0.98
C ILE A 34 -7.09 3.20 0.22
N ASN A 35 -7.49 4.44 0.00
CA ASN A 35 -8.74 4.80 -0.64
C ASN A 35 -8.48 5.54 -1.97
N ASP A 36 -9.36 5.31 -2.92
CA ASP A 36 -9.37 5.96 -4.24
C ASP A 36 -8.01 5.97 -5.00
N PRO A 37 -7.29 4.83 -5.11
CA PRO A 37 -6.03 4.79 -5.85
C PRO A 37 -6.26 4.99 -7.36
N TYR A 38 -5.51 5.91 -7.96
CA TYR A 38 -5.56 6.15 -9.40
C TYR A 38 -4.18 6.51 -9.99
N VAL A 39 -4.01 6.23 -11.28
CA VAL A 39 -2.86 6.64 -12.07
C VAL A 39 -3.31 7.69 -13.08
N ARG A 40 -2.53 8.75 -13.28
CA ARG A 40 -2.84 9.75 -14.31
C ARG A 40 -2.57 9.17 -15.71
N ALA A 41 -3.55 9.26 -16.60
CA ALA A 41 -3.35 8.98 -18.02
C ALA A 41 -2.43 10.05 -18.64
N VAL A 42 -1.51 9.61 -19.49
CA VAL A 42 -0.56 10.48 -20.21
C VAL A 42 -0.56 10.13 -21.70
N PRO A 43 -0.22 11.07 -22.61
CA PRO A 43 -0.10 10.76 -24.03
C PRO A 43 0.89 9.60 -24.27
N PRO A 44 0.67 8.70 -25.26
CA PRO A 44 1.49 7.48 -25.43
C PRO A 44 3.01 7.70 -25.62
N VAL A 45 3.42 8.90 -26.04
CA VAL A 45 4.83 9.31 -26.17
C VAL A 45 5.50 9.66 -24.83
N VAL A 46 4.71 9.95 -23.79
CA VAL A 46 5.22 10.33 -22.47
C VAL A 46 5.52 9.06 -21.67
N LYS A 47 6.76 8.94 -21.19
CA LYS A 47 7.25 7.76 -20.47
C LYS A 47 7.27 7.89 -18.95
N THR A 48 6.53 8.87 -18.43
CA THR A 48 6.47 9.20 -17.01
C THR A 48 5.03 9.51 -16.62
N THR A 49 4.59 9.03 -15.46
CA THR A 49 3.30 9.39 -14.86
C THR A 49 3.39 9.44 -13.33
N ALA A 50 2.29 9.80 -12.68
CA ALA A 50 2.13 9.80 -11.23
C ALA A 50 0.90 8.98 -10.82
N ALA A 51 1.01 8.30 -9.69
CA ALA A 51 -0.08 7.67 -8.96
C ALA A 51 -0.42 8.47 -7.68
N PHE A 52 -1.71 8.46 -7.38
CA PHE A 52 -2.38 9.29 -6.39
C PHE A 52 -3.38 8.42 -5.61
N MET A 53 -3.62 8.75 -4.35
CA MET A 53 -4.45 7.97 -3.43
C MET A 53 -4.59 8.69 -2.08
N GLN A 54 -5.60 8.34 -1.29
CA GLN A 54 -5.69 8.72 0.12
C GLN A 54 -5.21 7.57 1.01
N ILE A 55 -4.30 7.84 1.93
CA ILE A 55 -3.64 6.83 2.77
C ILE A 55 -3.93 7.14 4.23
N GLN A 56 -4.75 6.32 4.88
CA GLN A 56 -5.06 6.43 6.30
C GLN A 56 -4.21 5.46 7.11
N ASN A 57 -3.38 5.99 8.00
CA ASN A 57 -2.74 5.21 9.05
C ASN A 57 -3.75 5.00 10.19
N THR A 58 -4.03 3.74 10.52
CA THR A 58 -4.90 3.33 11.64
C THR A 58 -4.09 2.69 12.78
N ASP A 59 -2.76 2.84 12.77
CA ASP A 59 -1.90 2.54 13.91
C ASP A 59 -1.81 3.76 14.84
N ALA A 60 -1.63 3.50 16.14
CA ALA A 60 -1.52 4.52 17.18
C ALA A 60 -0.13 5.20 17.23
N VAL A 61 0.74 4.91 16.26
CA VAL A 61 2.09 5.47 16.12
C VAL A 61 2.33 5.95 14.69
N GLU A 62 3.30 6.86 14.52
CA GLU A 62 3.73 7.32 13.20
C GLU A 62 4.29 6.16 12.35
N ARG A 63 4.02 6.21 11.05
CA ARG A 63 4.44 5.23 10.04
C ARG A 63 4.99 5.93 8.82
N PHE A 64 5.75 5.22 8.00
CA PHE A 64 6.35 5.80 6.80
C PHE A 64 6.23 4.86 5.60
N ILE A 65 5.88 5.42 4.45
CA ILE A 65 6.11 4.74 3.17
C ILE A 65 7.53 5.09 2.76
N VAL A 66 8.39 4.08 2.59
CA VAL A 66 9.83 4.23 2.28
C VAL A 66 10.15 3.84 0.84
N GLY A 67 9.18 3.30 0.10
CA GLY A 67 9.31 2.99 -1.31
C GLY A 67 7.99 2.64 -1.96
N ALA A 68 8.00 2.55 -3.29
CA ALA A 68 6.90 2.01 -4.08
C ALA A 68 7.46 1.29 -5.31
N SER A 69 6.65 0.43 -5.93
CA SER A 69 6.99 -0.26 -7.18
C SER A 69 5.75 -0.58 -8.01
N SER A 70 5.93 -0.79 -9.32
CA SER A 70 4.86 -1.22 -10.22
C SER A 70 5.44 -1.90 -11.46
N PRO A 71 4.87 -3.01 -11.96
CA PRO A 71 5.40 -3.73 -13.14
C PRO A 71 5.30 -2.93 -14.44
N ILE A 72 4.47 -1.88 -14.52
CA ILE A 72 4.34 -1.05 -15.74
C ILE A 72 5.52 -0.09 -15.94
N ALA A 73 6.36 0.11 -14.92
CA ALA A 73 7.44 1.10 -14.92
C ALA A 73 8.83 0.43 -14.91
N SER A 74 9.86 1.22 -15.17
CA SER A 74 11.26 0.83 -14.98
C SER A 74 11.80 1.27 -13.62
N ASP A 75 11.32 2.42 -13.12
CA ASP A 75 11.67 2.97 -11.81
C ASP A 75 10.45 3.68 -11.19
N VAL A 76 10.38 3.71 -9.85
CA VAL A 76 9.26 4.27 -9.09
C VAL A 76 9.79 4.98 -7.85
N GLU A 77 9.41 6.24 -7.68
CA GLU A 77 9.96 7.13 -6.66
C GLU A 77 8.85 7.85 -5.88
N LEU A 78 9.11 8.18 -4.61
CA LEU A 78 8.23 9.04 -3.82
C LEU A 78 8.61 10.50 -4.07
N HIS A 79 7.64 11.36 -4.37
CA HIS A 79 7.85 12.77 -4.69
C HIS A 79 6.89 13.69 -3.93
N MET A 80 7.31 14.93 -3.77
CA MET A 80 6.48 16.05 -3.34
C MET A 80 6.61 17.21 -4.34
N HIS A 81 5.68 18.15 -4.28
CA HIS A 81 5.92 19.49 -4.78
C HIS A 81 6.39 20.39 -3.64
N GLU A 82 7.37 21.24 -3.92
CA GLU A 82 7.87 22.26 -3.01
C GLU A 82 7.83 23.61 -3.71
N HIS A 83 7.51 24.67 -2.96
CA HIS A 83 7.48 26.03 -3.47
C HIS A 83 8.82 26.72 -3.20
N ASP A 84 9.68 26.78 -4.22
CA ASP A 84 11.01 27.38 -4.15
C ASP A 84 11.04 28.66 -4.99
N GLY A 85 11.21 29.81 -4.33
CA GLY A 85 11.38 31.11 -4.99
C GLY A 85 10.21 31.56 -5.90
N GLY A 86 8.98 31.11 -5.65
CA GLY A 86 7.83 31.40 -6.52
C GLY A 86 7.57 30.36 -7.62
N VAL A 87 8.37 29.28 -7.66
CA VAL A 87 8.25 28.20 -8.64
C VAL A 87 7.92 26.89 -7.92
N MET A 88 6.84 26.23 -8.34
CA MET A 88 6.54 24.87 -7.90
C MET A 88 7.53 23.89 -8.55
N ARG A 89 8.32 23.19 -7.73
CA ARG A 89 9.29 22.18 -8.18
C ARG A 89 8.90 20.81 -7.63
N MET A 90 8.93 19.80 -8.49
CA MET A 90 8.78 18.41 -8.10
C MET A 90 10.12 17.89 -7.56
N ARG A 91 10.14 17.30 -6.37
CA ARG A 91 11.34 16.82 -5.66
C ARG A 91 11.12 15.39 -5.16
N ARG A 92 12.07 14.49 -5.44
CA ARG A 92 12.14 13.17 -4.82
C ARG A 92 12.35 13.29 -3.31
N ILE A 93 11.64 12.48 -2.54
CA ILE A 93 11.76 12.35 -1.09
C ILE A 93 12.10 10.89 -0.71
N PRO A 94 12.81 10.65 0.41
CA PRO A 94 13.16 9.29 0.85
C PRO A 94 11.97 8.54 1.46
N HIS A 95 10.97 9.25 2.00
CA HIS A 95 9.81 8.67 2.64
C HIS A 95 8.62 9.63 2.67
N ILE A 96 7.39 9.08 2.78
CA ILE A 96 6.17 9.82 3.10
C ILE A 96 5.80 9.50 4.56
N HIS A 97 5.70 10.53 5.40
CA HIS A 97 5.24 10.41 6.78
C HIS A 97 3.71 10.22 6.82
N LEU A 98 3.26 9.21 7.55
CA LEU A 98 1.87 8.91 7.86
C LEU A 98 1.64 9.07 9.38
N PRO A 99 1.11 10.21 9.84
CA PRO A 99 0.85 10.44 11.27
C PRO A 99 -0.19 9.44 11.82
N PRO A 100 -0.14 9.09 13.12
CA PRO A 100 -1.10 8.16 13.74
C PRO A 100 -2.54 8.68 13.63
N ASP A 101 -3.47 7.77 13.34
CA ASP A 101 -4.91 8.06 13.18
C ASP A 101 -5.23 9.18 12.16
N ARG A 102 -4.39 9.38 11.13
CA ARG A 102 -4.57 10.42 10.10
C ARG A 102 -4.53 9.89 8.67
N THR A 103 -5.28 10.58 7.82
CA THR A 103 -5.24 10.43 6.37
C THR A 103 -4.25 11.43 5.78
N VAL A 104 -3.37 10.93 4.90
CA VAL A 104 -2.46 11.69 4.05
C VAL A 104 -2.93 11.57 2.61
N ALA A 105 -3.09 12.70 1.93
CA ALA A 105 -3.44 12.74 0.51
C ALA A 105 -2.17 12.72 -0.34
N LEU A 106 -2.12 11.80 -1.30
CA LEU A 106 -1.24 11.87 -2.46
C LEU A 106 -2.08 12.42 -3.62
N GLU A 107 -1.84 13.67 -4.00
CA GLU A 107 -2.68 14.45 -4.91
C GLU A 107 -1.86 15.35 -5.86
N PRO A 108 -2.43 15.78 -7.00
CA PRO A 108 -1.75 16.67 -7.95
C PRO A 108 -1.32 17.99 -7.28
N GLY A 109 -0.04 18.34 -7.39
CA GLY A 109 0.52 19.52 -6.71
C GLY A 109 0.93 19.29 -5.25
N GLY A 110 0.75 18.07 -4.72
CA GLY A 110 1.19 17.65 -3.39
C GLY A 110 2.16 16.47 -3.44
N LEU A 111 2.00 15.53 -2.48
CA LEU A 111 2.69 14.24 -2.44
C LEU A 111 2.19 13.31 -3.55
N HIS A 112 3.04 12.45 -4.10
CA HIS A 112 2.65 11.48 -5.13
C HIS A 112 3.72 10.39 -5.35
N VAL A 113 3.31 9.28 -5.96
CA VAL A 113 4.22 8.22 -6.42
C VAL A 113 4.53 8.45 -7.89
N MET A 114 5.76 8.85 -8.22
CA MET A 114 6.21 9.01 -9.60
C MET A 114 6.64 7.68 -10.20
N MET A 115 6.31 7.46 -11.48
CA MET A 115 6.65 6.27 -12.23
C MET A 115 7.39 6.67 -13.51
N PHE A 116 8.57 6.11 -13.74
CA PHE A 116 9.44 6.42 -14.86
C PHE A 116 9.67 5.21 -15.77
N GLY A 117 9.87 5.46 -17.06
CA GLY A 117 10.16 4.42 -18.06
C GLY A 117 8.98 3.49 -18.31
N LEU A 118 7.79 4.06 -18.54
CA LEU A 118 6.55 3.31 -18.83
C LEU A 118 6.72 2.32 -19.98
N ARG A 119 6.49 1.03 -19.70
CA ARG A 119 6.70 -0.09 -20.63
C ARG A 119 5.63 -0.15 -21.72
N SER A 120 4.39 0.18 -21.39
CA SER A 120 3.24 0.29 -22.29
C SER A 120 2.66 1.71 -22.30
N ALA A 121 1.70 1.97 -23.19
CA ALA A 121 0.77 3.09 -23.02
C ALA A 121 -0.19 2.80 -21.84
N LEU A 122 -0.88 3.83 -21.35
CA LEU A 122 -1.90 3.73 -20.32
C LEU A 122 -3.22 4.28 -20.86
N HIS A 123 -4.25 3.46 -20.89
CA HIS A 123 -5.57 3.81 -21.39
C HIS A 123 -6.54 4.05 -20.21
N PRO A 124 -7.42 5.07 -20.25
CA PRO A 124 -8.38 5.33 -19.19
C PRO A 124 -9.25 4.11 -18.88
N GLY A 125 -9.43 3.81 -17.59
CA GLY A 125 -10.14 2.63 -17.09
C GLY A 125 -9.27 1.38 -16.91
N GLU A 126 -8.01 1.37 -17.36
CA GLU A 126 -7.09 0.26 -17.08
C GLU A 126 -6.72 0.18 -15.59
N GLU A 127 -6.40 -1.04 -15.15
CA GLU A 127 -5.96 -1.34 -13.79
C GLU A 127 -4.42 -1.43 -13.72
N VAL A 128 -3.82 -0.62 -12.84
CA VAL A 128 -2.37 -0.61 -12.59
C VAL A 128 -2.10 -1.06 -11.15
N PRO A 129 -1.43 -2.20 -10.92
CA PRO A 129 -1.00 -2.58 -9.58
C PRO A 129 0.15 -1.67 -9.11
N VAL A 130 0.00 -1.08 -7.92
CA VAL A 130 1.01 -0.26 -7.26
C VAL A 130 1.30 -0.86 -5.89
N THR A 131 2.54 -1.26 -5.64
CA THR A 131 2.97 -1.82 -4.35
C THR A 131 3.70 -0.76 -3.55
N LEU A 132 3.18 -0.42 -2.37
CA LEU A 132 3.86 0.45 -1.40
C LEU A 132 4.69 -0.40 -0.43
N THR A 133 5.83 0.12 0.01
CA THR A 133 6.70 -0.48 1.03
C THR A 133 6.77 0.43 2.25
N PHE A 134 6.55 -0.14 3.43
CA PHE A 134 6.51 0.57 4.71
C PHE A 134 7.82 0.45 5.51
N ASP A 135 7.95 1.23 6.58
CA ASP A 135 9.12 1.31 7.47
C ASP A 135 9.49 -0.01 8.17
N ASP A 136 8.52 -0.90 8.40
CA ASP A 136 8.73 -2.24 8.94
C ASP A 136 9.14 -3.29 7.88
N GLY A 137 9.22 -2.89 6.60
CA GLY A 137 9.46 -3.77 5.46
C GLY A 137 8.22 -4.52 4.95
N SER A 138 7.05 -4.33 5.57
CA SER A 138 5.78 -4.83 5.02
C SER A 138 5.43 -4.11 3.71
N THR A 139 4.57 -4.73 2.90
CA THR A 139 4.17 -4.18 1.61
C THR A 139 2.67 -4.31 1.38
N LYS A 140 2.07 -3.33 0.70
CA LYS A 140 0.66 -3.37 0.30
C LYS A 140 0.52 -3.04 -1.17
N THR A 141 -0.04 -3.97 -1.94
CA THR A 141 -0.39 -3.76 -3.35
C THR A 141 -1.83 -3.27 -3.45
N VAL A 142 -2.03 -2.20 -4.22
CA VAL A 142 -3.34 -1.65 -4.55
C VAL A 142 -3.54 -1.60 -6.06
N THR A 143 -4.77 -1.83 -6.50
CA THR A 143 -5.16 -1.65 -7.90
C THR A 143 -5.58 -0.21 -8.12
N ALA A 144 -4.75 0.56 -8.83
CA ALA A 144 -5.01 1.95 -9.16
C ALA A 144 -5.64 2.08 -10.55
N ILE A 145 -6.76 2.78 -10.68
CA ILE A 145 -7.45 2.96 -11.98
C ILE A 145 -6.80 4.10 -12.78
N VAL A 146 -6.56 3.90 -14.08
CA VAL A 146 -6.06 4.97 -14.96
C VAL A 146 -7.17 6.00 -15.23
N ARG A 147 -6.92 7.28 -14.88
CA ARG A 147 -7.88 8.39 -15.05
C ARG A 147 -7.39 9.45 -16.03
N SER A 148 -8.29 9.91 -16.91
CA SER A 148 -8.00 11.03 -17.82
C SER A 148 -7.86 12.36 -17.05
N VAL A 149 -7.11 13.30 -17.64
CA VAL A 149 -6.90 14.62 -17.02
C VAL A 149 -8.18 15.47 -17.02
N GLU A 150 -9.05 15.30 -18.02
CA GLU A 150 -10.36 15.97 -18.08
C GLU A 150 -11.30 15.51 -16.96
N GLY A 151 -11.30 14.22 -16.60
CA GLY A 151 -12.08 13.72 -15.47
C GLY A 151 -11.65 14.30 -14.11
N MET A 152 -10.41 14.77 -14.01
CA MET A 152 -9.85 15.38 -12.79
C MET A 152 -10.41 16.78 -12.50
N MET A 153 -10.90 17.49 -13.52
CA MET A 153 -11.35 18.88 -13.41
C MET A 153 -12.83 19.03 -13.03
N MET A 154 -13.58 17.92 -12.97
CA MET A 154 -15.04 17.92 -12.79
C MET A 154 -15.49 17.79 -11.33
N HIS A 155 -14.56 17.86 -10.37
CA HIS A 155 -14.85 17.96 -8.93
C HIS A 155 -14.67 19.40 -8.44
N HIS A 156 -15.66 20.24 -8.72
CA HIS A 156 -15.83 21.60 -8.20
C HIS A 156 -17.30 21.82 -7.79
#